data_AF-A0A0D2Y0Z0-F1
#
_entry.id   AF-A0A0D2Y0Z0-F1
#
_cell.length_a   1.000
_cell.length_b   1.000
_cell.length_c   1.000
_cell.angle_alpha   90.00
_cell.angle_beta   90.00
_cell.angle_gamma   90.00
#
_symmetry.space_group_name_H-M   'P 1'
#
loop_
_entity.id
_entity.type
_entity.pdbx_description
1 polymer ?
#
loop_
_entity_poly.entity_id
_entity_poly.type
_entity_poly.pdbx_seq_one_letter_code
_entity_poly.pdbx_strand_id
1 'polypeptide(L)'
;MSNISDHDIQILRDEKTDLYLNAVKMAPIHPESGAGQFYDMSPPKRLGRGRHAIVFECRDPSGRIYAMKLFKQDSRDRIRRELEIFQYLENGPNIIKFIDAVQGEEGSDIGIVLEYVDNIDFRTLYPRFNDLDIRYYTRELLKALDFTHSQGVMHRDVRPHNVVIDHENRKAGAQQISTDPTKIWMFV
;
A
#
# COMPACT_ATOMS: atom_id res chain seq x y z
N MET A 1 8.70 39.62 2.09
CA MET A 1 8.55 38.21 1.70
C MET A 1 7.11 37.83 1.99
N SER A 2 6.31 37.58 0.97
CA SER A 2 4.89 37.23 1.12
C SER A 2 4.77 35.83 1.75
N ASN A 3 4.09 35.73 2.90
CA ASN A 3 3.80 34.46 3.53
C ASN A 3 2.88 33.65 2.61
N ILE A 4 3.37 32.51 2.14
CA ILE A 4 2.59 31.53 1.38
C ILE A 4 1.52 30.97 2.31
N SER A 5 0.25 31.01 1.89
CA SER A 5 -0.87 30.55 2.73
C SER A 5 -0.93 29.03 2.79
N ASP A 6 -1.56 28.46 3.83
CA ASP A 6 -1.80 27.01 3.91
C ASP A 6 -2.60 26.48 2.71
N HIS A 7 -3.42 27.33 2.09
CA HIS A 7 -4.14 27.02 0.86
C HIS A 7 -3.19 26.90 -0.33
N ASP A 8 -2.23 27.82 -0.46
CA ASP A 8 -1.20 27.76 -1.51
C ASP A 8 -0.27 26.54 -1.32
N ILE A 9 0.05 26.16 -0.07
CA ILE A 9 0.80 24.93 0.24
C ILE A 9 -0.02 23.68 -0.15
N GLN A 10 -1.34 23.70 0.08
CA GLN A 10 -2.23 22.61 -0.30
C GLN A 10 -2.35 22.48 -1.81
N ILE A 11 -2.46 23.60 -2.53
CA ILE A 11 -2.45 23.66 -4.00
C ILE A 11 -1.12 23.14 -4.54
N LEU A 12 0.03 23.59 -4.04
CA LEU A 12 1.35 23.09 -4.48
C LEU A 12 1.55 21.58 -4.18
N ARG A 13 0.94 21.07 -3.10
CA ARG A 13 0.93 19.63 -2.77
C ARG A 13 0.01 18.83 -3.70
N ASP A 14 -1.08 19.43 -4.14
CA ASP A 14 -2.02 18.82 -5.08
C ASP A 14 -1.48 18.91 -6.52
N GLU A 15 -0.83 20.01 -6.91
CA GLU A 15 -0.08 20.16 -8.17
C GLU A 15 1.08 19.16 -8.29
N LYS A 16 1.79 18.85 -7.20
CA LYS A 16 2.76 17.73 -7.19
C LYS A 16 2.08 16.38 -7.33
N THR A 17 0.91 16.20 -6.70
CA THR A 17 0.09 14.99 -6.87
C THR A 17 -0.33 14.85 -8.34
N ASP A 18 -0.64 15.97 -9.00
CA ASP A 18 -0.96 16.06 -10.43
C ASP A 18 0.27 15.89 -11.33
N LEU A 19 1.47 16.26 -10.87
CA LEU A 19 2.74 15.94 -11.54
C LEU A 19 2.96 14.42 -11.62
N TYR A 20 2.61 13.67 -10.56
CA TYR A 20 2.64 12.20 -10.55
C TYR A 20 1.55 11.56 -11.44
N LEU A 21 0.51 12.32 -11.84
CA LEU A 21 -0.55 11.83 -12.73
C LEU A 21 -0.07 11.71 -14.19
N ASN A 22 1.02 12.37 -14.55
CA ASN A 22 1.61 12.28 -15.89
C ASN A 22 2.52 11.05 -15.99
N ALA A 23 1.90 9.88 -16.23
CA ALA A 23 2.50 8.69 -16.84
C ALA A 23 3.91 8.32 -16.35
N VAL A 24 4.13 8.26 -15.03
CA VAL A 24 5.43 7.87 -14.49
C VAL A 24 5.57 6.35 -14.56
N LYS A 25 6.34 5.88 -15.54
CA LYS A 25 6.90 4.53 -15.52
C LYS A 25 7.96 4.48 -14.43
N MET A 26 7.79 3.60 -13.46
CA MET A 26 8.75 3.42 -12.38
C MET A 26 9.53 2.13 -12.65
N ALA A 27 10.86 2.22 -12.65
CA ALA A 27 11.74 1.08 -12.88
C ALA A 27 12.11 0.41 -11.55
N PRO A 28 12.29 -0.93 -11.51
CA PRO A 28 12.91 -1.59 -10.37
C PRO A 28 14.27 -0.97 -10.04
N ILE A 29 14.54 -0.74 -8.74
CA ILE A 29 15.86 -0.28 -8.27
C ILE A 29 16.89 -1.40 -8.46
N HIS A 30 16.48 -2.66 -8.30
CA HIS A 30 17.29 -3.86 -8.53
C HIS A 30 16.72 -4.68 -9.69
N PRO A 31 17.29 -4.60 -10.91
CA PRO A 31 16.76 -5.26 -12.10
C PRO A 31 16.73 -6.79 -12.02
N GLU A 32 17.58 -7.38 -11.17
CA GLU A 32 17.66 -8.83 -10.96
C GLU A 32 16.53 -9.42 -10.09
N SER A 33 15.64 -8.60 -9.52
CA SER A 33 14.53 -9.03 -8.66
C SER A 33 13.40 -9.81 -9.38
N GLY A 34 13.57 -10.12 -10.66
CA GLY A 34 12.65 -10.98 -11.44
C GLY A 34 11.45 -10.26 -12.07
N ALA A 35 11.12 -9.04 -11.65
CA ALA A 35 10.14 -8.18 -12.31
C ALA A 35 10.82 -7.29 -13.36
N GLY A 36 11.33 -7.88 -14.43
CA GLY A 36 12.25 -7.23 -15.37
C GLY A 36 11.73 -6.05 -16.21
N GLN A 37 10.64 -5.35 -15.86
CA GLN A 37 10.13 -4.20 -16.62
C GLN A 37 9.33 -3.24 -15.73
N PHE A 38 9.24 -1.99 -16.18
CA PHE A 38 8.59 -0.86 -15.51
C PHE A 38 7.16 -1.15 -15.03
N TYR A 39 6.77 -0.48 -13.94
CA TYR A 39 5.39 -0.42 -13.48
C TYR A 39 4.70 0.83 -14.04
N ASP A 40 3.53 0.64 -14.64
CA ASP A 40 2.73 1.70 -15.25
C ASP A 40 1.56 2.09 -14.34
N MET A 41 1.46 3.37 -13.98
CA MET A 41 0.36 3.93 -13.19
C MET A 41 -0.73 4.57 -14.06
N SER A 42 -0.67 4.46 -15.39
CA SER A 42 -1.61 5.13 -16.30
C SER A 42 -2.86 4.28 -16.63
N PRO A 43 -4.07 4.87 -16.64
CA PRO A 43 -4.41 6.18 -16.09
C PRO A 43 -4.32 6.17 -14.56
N PRO A 44 -3.96 7.30 -13.94
CA PRO A 44 -3.72 7.35 -12.50
C PRO A 44 -4.99 7.11 -11.70
N LYS A 45 -4.96 6.03 -10.90
CA LYS A 45 -6.03 5.68 -9.97
C LYS A 45 -5.48 5.66 -8.56
N ARG A 46 -5.78 6.72 -7.80
CA ARG A 46 -5.35 6.86 -6.40
C ARG A 46 -6.15 5.91 -5.50
N LEU A 47 -5.44 5.04 -4.79
CA LEU A 47 -6.01 4.12 -3.80
C LEU A 47 -6.03 4.74 -2.40
N GLY A 48 -5.07 5.62 -2.09
CA GLY A 48 -4.99 6.26 -0.78
C GLY A 48 -4.02 7.45 -0.73
N ARG A 49 -4.17 8.29 0.31
CA ARG A 49 -3.27 9.42 0.60
C ARG A 49 -2.92 9.43 2.08
N GLY A 50 -1.65 9.25 2.38
CA GLY A 50 -1.08 9.41 3.71
C GLY A 50 -0.34 10.73 3.87
N ARG A 51 0.17 10.96 5.09
CA ARG A 51 1.07 12.07 5.40
C ARG A 51 2.37 11.98 4.60
N HIS A 52 2.95 10.78 4.57
CA HIS A 52 4.28 10.49 4.03
C HIS A 52 4.27 9.90 2.61
N ALA A 53 3.11 9.44 2.13
CA ALA A 53 3.04 8.77 0.84
C ALA A 53 1.68 8.97 0.16
N ILE A 54 1.63 8.68 -1.13
CA ILE A 54 0.39 8.49 -1.91
C ILE A 54 0.44 7.07 -2.46
N VAL A 55 -0.71 6.40 -2.48
CA VAL A 55 -0.79 5.06 -3.08
C VAL A 55 -1.66 5.09 -4.33
N PHE A 56 -1.13 4.49 -5.39
CA PHE A 56 -1.78 4.35 -6.69
C PHE A 56 -1.92 2.89 -7.08
N GLU A 57 -2.89 2.61 -7.93
CA GLU A 57 -2.90 1.37 -8.72
C GLU A 57 -1.77 1.46 -9.75
N CYS A 58 -1.04 0.37 -9.93
CA CYS A 58 -0.09 0.23 -11.04
C CYS A 58 -0.18 -1.16 -11.66
N ARG A 59 0.41 -1.31 -12.85
CA ARG A 59 0.43 -2.56 -13.60
C ARG A 59 1.83 -2.92 -14.06
N ASP A 60 2.16 -4.20 -14.02
CA ASP A 60 3.32 -4.72 -14.74
C ASP A 60 2.97 -4.90 -16.24
N PRO A 61 3.95 -5.22 -17.11
CA PRO A 61 3.68 -5.39 -18.55
C PRO A 61 2.75 -6.55 -18.90
N SER A 62 2.56 -7.52 -17.98
CA SER A 62 1.57 -8.58 -18.14
C SER A 62 0.14 -8.10 -17.89
N GLY A 63 -0.01 -6.87 -17.39
CA GLY A 63 -1.29 -6.27 -17.02
C GLY A 63 -1.74 -6.59 -15.60
N ARG A 64 -0.91 -7.30 -14.81
CA ARG A 64 -1.24 -7.65 -13.42
C ARG A 64 -1.20 -6.40 -12.54
N ILE A 65 -2.19 -6.28 -11.66
CA ILE A 65 -2.43 -5.10 -10.84
C ILE A 65 -1.68 -5.20 -9.51
N TYR A 66 -1.10 -4.08 -9.08
CA TYR A 66 -0.41 -3.88 -7.81
C TYR A 66 -0.81 -2.54 -7.17
N ALA A 67 -0.39 -2.35 -5.91
CA ALA A 67 -0.48 -1.07 -5.23
C ALA A 67 0.93 -0.45 -5.12
N MET A 68 1.12 0.74 -5.68
CA MET A 68 2.39 1.48 -5.61
C MET A 68 2.29 2.61 -4.59
N LYS A 69 3.09 2.51 -3.51
CA LYS A 69 3.25 3.55 -2.49
C LYS A 69 4.42 4.46 -2.88
N LEU A 70 4.12 5.67 -3.32
CA LEU A 70 5.08 6.72 -3.65
C LEU A 70 5.33 7.62 -2.44
N PHE A 71 6.60 7.82 -2.06
CA PHE A 71 6.97 8.61 -0.89
C PHE A 71 7.08 10.11 -1.20
N LYS A 72 6.54 10.94 -0.30
CA LYS A 72 6.55 12.41 -0.39
C LYS A 72 7.78 12.96 0.31
N GLN A 73 8.89 13.13 -0.42
CA GLN A 73 10.11 13.75 0.11
C GLN A 73 10.59 13.12 1.44
N ASP A 74 10.54 11.79 1.56
CA ASP A 74 11.03 11.09 2.74
C ASP A 74 12.54 10.79 2.64
N SER A 75 13.20 10.66 3.80
CA SER A 75 14.59 10.23 3.83
C SER A 75 14.73 8.79 3.36
N ARG A 76 15.79 8.49 2.61
CA ARG A 76 16.12 7.12 2.18
C ARG A 76 16.16 6.14 3.37
N ASP A 77 16.60 6.59 4.54
CA ASP A 77 16.62 5.77 5.76
C ASP A 77 15.21 5.38 6.23
N ARG A 78 14.21 6.27 6.11
CA ARG A 78 12.82 5.93 6.47
C ARG A 78 12.29 4.86 5.53
N ILE A 79 12.49 5.05 4.22
CA ILE A 79 12.05 4.11 3.19
C ILE A 79 12.73 2.76 3.40
N ARG A 80 14.04 2.75 3.67
CA ARG A 80 14.82 1.55 3.95
C ARG A 80 14.30 0.78 5.16
N ARG A 81 14.02 1.45 6.28
CA ARG A 81 13.44 0.79 7.47
C ARG A 81 12.08 0.17 7.15
N GLU A 82 11.26 0.84 6.35
CA GLU A 82 9.95 0.32 5.96
C GLU A 82 10.10 -0.96 5.11
N LEU A 83 11.01 -0.93 4.13
CA LEU A 83 11.36 -2.09 3.30
C LEU A 83 11.87 -3.28 4.13
N GLU A 84 12.81 -3.03 5.05
CA GLU A 84 13.38 -4.06 5.92
C GLU A 84 12.29 -4.77 6.73
N ILE A 85 11.26 -4.04 7.16
CA ILE A 85 10.18 -4.61 7.97
C ILE A 85 9.18 -5.38 7.12
N PHE A 86 8.88 -4.93 5.89
CA PHE A 86 8.09 -5.75 4.96
C PHE A 86 8.77 -7.08 4.67
N GLN A 87 10.07 -7.05 4.35
CA GLN A 87 10.83 -8.27 4.07
C GLN A 87 10.92 -9.20 5.28
N TYR A 88 11.13 -8.62 6.47
CA TYR A 88 11.21 -9.40 7.71
C TYR A 88 9.88 -10.12 8.06
N LEU A 89 8.75 -9.53 7.68
CA LEU A 89 7.41 -10.02 8.04
C LEU A 89 6.65 -10.70 6.88
N GLU A 90 7.27 -10.86 5.70
CA GLU A 90 6.60 -11.26 4.45
C GLU A 90 5.81 -12.58 4.54
N ASN A 91 6.27 -13.50 5.38
CA ASN A 91 5.65 -14.82 5.57
C ASN A 91 4.56 -14.83 6.67
N GLY A 92 4.22 -13.68 7.22
CA GLY A 92 3.21 -13.54 8.26
C GLY A 92 1.79 -13.72 7.75
N PRO A 93 0.87 -14.28 8.57
CA PRO A 93 -0.54 -14.30 8.24
C PRO A 93 -1.05 -12.86 8.11
N ASN A 94 -1.84 -12.60 7.07
CA ASN A 94 -2.54 -11.33 6.87
C ASN A 94 -1.62 -10.10 6.77
N ILE A 95 -0.34 -10.31 6.47
CA ILE A 95 0.61 -9.25 6.14
C ILE A 95 0.53 -8.97 4.64
N ILE A 96 0.49 -7.69 4.26
CA ILE A 96 0.56 -7.28 2.86
C ILE A 96 1.93 -7.65 2.29
N LYS A 97 1.95 -8.32 1.14
CA LYS A 97 3.19 -8.75 0.51
C LYS A 97 3.90 -7.60 -0.18
N PHE A 98 5.19 -7.49 0.09
CA PHE A 98 6.12 -6.69 -0.69
C PHE A 98 6.41 -7.38 -2.02
N ILE A 99 6.48 -6.60 -3.09
CA ILE A 99 6.73 -7.10 -4.45
C ILE A 99 8.06 -6.54 -4.95
N ASP A 100 8.24 -5.21 -4.92
CA ASP A 100 9.43 -4.56 -5.47
C ASP A 100 9.66 -3.16 -4.89
N ALA A 101 10.90 -2.67 -5.02
CA ALA A 101 11.28 -1.29 -4.75
C ALA A 101 11.61 -0.60 -6.07
N VAL A 102 10.98 0.54 -6.33
CA VAL A 102 11.02 1.21 -7.64
C VAL A 102 11.46 2.66 -7.55
N GLN A 103 12.00 3.19 -8.63
CA GLN A 103 12.38 4.59 -8.75
C GLN A 103 11.95 5.18 -10.10
N GLY A 104 11.67 6.49 -10.10
CA GLY A 104 11.39 7.26 -11.32
C GLY A 104 12.66 7.51 -12.14
N GLU A 105 12.49 7.99 -13.38
CA GLU A 105 13.60 8.21 -14.32
C GLU A 105 14.68 9.18 -13.78
N GLU A 106 14.26 10.23 -13.07
CA GLU A 106 15.19 11.19 -12.45
C GLU A 106 15.78 10.70 -11.11
N GLY A 107 15.38 9.52 -10.63
CA GLY A 107 15.87 8.90 -9.38
C GLY A 107 15.48 9.64 -8.09
N SER A 108 14.69 10.71 -8.20
CA SER A 108 14.21 11.53 -7.09
C SER A 108 12.95 10.93 -6.44
N ASP A 109 12.13 10.26 -7.24
CA ASP A 109 10.93 9.57 -6.79
C ASP A 109 11.23 8.12 -6.49
N ILE A 110 10.91 7.71 -5.26
CA ILE A 110 11.08 6.34 -4.77
C ILE A 110 9.71 5.82 -4.37
N GLY A 111 9.44 4.56 -4.72
CA GLY A 111 8.22 3.88 -4.35
C GLY A 111 8.45 2.43 -3.96
N ILE A 112 7.42 1.85 -3.35
CA ILE A 112 7.34 0.42 -3.06
C ILE A 112 6.10 -0.13 -3.77
N VAL A 113 6.26 -1.30 -4.40
CA VAL A 113 5.18 -2.07 -5.00
C VAL A 113 4.76 -3.16 -4.02
N LEU A 114 3.46 -3.22 -3.75
CA LEU A 114 2.81 -4.17 -2.85
C LEU A 114 1.75 -4.97 -3.60
N GLU A 115 1.36 -6.13 -3.05
CA GLU A 115 0.21 -6.86 -3.58
C GLU A 115 -1.05 -5.97 -3.58
N TYR A 116 -1.86 -6.08 -4.63
CA TYR A 116 -3.14 -5.40 -4.71
C TYR A 116 -4.22 -6.20 -3.98
N VAL A 117 -5.04 -5.51 -3.19
CA VAL A 117 -6.26 -6.04 -2.58
C VAL A 117 -7.41 -5.19 -3.08
N ASP A 118 -8.48 -5.82 -3.58
CA ASP A 118 -9.68 -5.12 -4.04
C ASP A 118 -10.49 -4.61 -2.83
N ASN A 119 -9.97 -3.55 -2.24
CA ASN A 119 -10.42 -3.02 -0.97
C ASN A 119 -11.66 -2.14 -1.12
N ILE A 120 -12.66 -2.38 -0.28
CA ILE A 120 -13.80 -1.47 -0.11
C ILE A 120 -13.48 -0.48 1.00
N ASP A 121 -13.69 0.83 0.77
CA ASP A 121 -13.47 1.86 1.79
C ASP A 121 -14.26 1.52 3.08
N PHE A 122 -13.58 1.58 4.22
CA PHE A 122 -14.15 1.15 5.49
C PHE A 122 -15.43 1.91 5.87
N ARG A 123 -15.62 3.16 5.42
CA ARG A 123 -16.85 3.93 5.67
C ARG A 123 -18.05 3.36 4.92
N THR A 124 -17.80 2.71 3.79
CA THR A 124 -18.83 1.99 3.02
C THR A 124 -18.98 0.56 3.50
N LEU A 125 -17.88 -0.09 3.87
CA LEU A 125 -17.85 -1.50 4.22
C LEU A 125 -18.40 -1.78 5.62
N TYR A 126 -17.95 -1.05 6.64
CA TYR A 126 -18.28 -1.37 8.03
C TYR A 126 -19.77 -1.28 8.36
N PRO A 127 -20.55 -0.32 7.80
CA PRO A 127 -22.01 -0.31 7.98
C PRO A 127 -22.72 -1.55 7.42
N ARG A 128 -22.08 -2.32 6.54
CA ARG A 128 -22.64 -3.56 5.97
C ARG A 128 -22.31 -4.80 6.82
N PHE A 129 -21.43 -4.68 7.81
CA PHE A 129 -21.03 -5.82 8.63
C PHE A 129 -22.15 -6.28 9.55
N ASN A 130 -22.33 -7.59 9.62
CA ASN A 130 -23.06 -8.24 10.70
C ASN A 130 -22.08 -8.70 11.82
N ASP A 131 -22.62 -9.23 12.91
CA ASP A 131 -21.82 -9.72 14.05
C ASP A 131 -20.75 -10.75 13.64
N LEU A 132 -21.07 -11.65 12.69
CA LEU A 132 -20.12 -12.65 12.21
C LEU A 132 -18.98 -12.01 11.40
N ASP A 133 -19.27 -10.99 10.60
CA ASP A 133 -18.26 -10.26 9.84
C ASP A 133 -17.31 -9.52 10.79
N ILE A 134 -17.84 -8.84 11.82
CA ILE A 134 -17.02 -8.14 12.83
C ILE A 134 -16.10 -9.12 13.55
N ARG A 135 -16.63 -10.26 14.04
CA ARG A 135 -15.82 -11.28 14.73
C ARG A 135 -14.75 -11.86 13.83
N TYR A 136 -15.09 -12.14 12.58
CA TYR A 136 -14.15 -12.66 11.59
C TYR A 136 -13.00 -11.68 11.35
N TYR A 137 -13.29 -10.44 10.95
CA TYR A 137 -12.25 -9.46 10.62
C TYR A 137 -11.42 -9.05 11.84
N THR A 138 -12.03 -9.01 13.02
CA THR A 138 -11.29 -8.79 14.27
C THR A 138 -10.31 -9.92 14.53
N ARG A 139 -10.73 -11.18 14.35
CA ARG A 139 -9.83 -12.33 14.49
C ARG A 139 -8.69 -12.31 13.46
N GLU A 140 -9.00 -12.00 12.20
CA GLU A 140 -7.97 -11.92 11.14
C GLU A 140 -6.96 -10.80 11.41
N LEU A 141 -7.42 -9.65 11.93
CA LEU A 141 -6.57 -8.56 12.42
C LEU A 141 -5.68 -9.02 13.58
N LEU A 142 -6.26 -9.72 14.57
CA LEU A 142 -5.52 -10.21 15.73
C LEU A 142 -4.44 -11.23 15.35
N LYS A 143 -4.65 -12.08 14.34
CA LYS A 143 -3.62 -13.02 13.85
C LYS A 143 -2.38 -12.30 13.32
N ALA A 144 -2.57 -11.25 12.52
CA ALA A 144 -1.46 -10.45 12.03
C ALA A 144 -0.75 -9.73 13.18
N LEU A 145 -1.50 -9.14 14.12
CA LEU A 145 -0.89 -8.47 15.28
C LEU A 145 -0.10 -9.45 16.16
N ASP A 146 -0.67 -10.60 16.48
CA ASP A 146 -0.01 -11.67 17.24
C ASP A 146 1.29 -12.09 16.56
N PHE A 147 1.25 -12.31 15.24
CA PHE A 147 2.46 -12.59 14.45
C PHE A 147 3.49 -11.46 14.58
N THR A 148 3.13 -10.21 14.30
CA THR A 148 4.09 -9.09 14.33
C THR A 148 4.72 -8.93 15.71
N HIS A 149 3.92 -9.07 16.77
CA HIS A 149 4.39 -8.99 18.15
C HIS A 149 5.32 -10.17 18.49
N SER A 150 5.04 -11.37 17.99
CA SER A 150 5.93 -12.54 18.15
C SER A 150 7.30 -12.33 17.50
N GLN A 151 7.37 -11.49 16.46
CA GLN A 151 8.61 -11.10 15.78
C GLN A 151 9.27 -9.86 16.43
N GLY A 152 8.75 -9.38 17.57
CA GLY A 152 9.27 -8.19 18.25
C GLY A 152 8.97 -6.86 17.54
N VAL A 153 8.06 -6.85 16.57
CA VAL A 153 7.69 -5.66 15.80
C VAL A 153 6.33 -5.14 16.27
N MET A 154 6.27 -3.87 16.68
CA MET A 154 5.01 -3.19 16.94
C MET A 154 4.55 -2.43 15.70
N HIS A 155 3.29 -2.60 15.30
CA HIS A 155 2.70 -1.88 14.16
C HIS A 155 2.54 -0.36 14.43
N ARG A 156 2.16 0.03 15.65
CA ARG A 156 1.98 1.43 16.11
C ARG A 156 0.95 2.32 15.39
N ASP A 157 0.45 1.96 14.21
CA ASP A 157 -0.61 2.71 13.50
C ASP A 157 -1.81 1.82 13.12
N VAL A 158 -2.32 1.03 14.06
CA VAL A 158 -3.48 0.16 13.82
C VAL A 158 -4.74 1.03 13.75
N ARG A 159 -5.31 1.15 12.54
CA ARG A 159 -6.51 1.95 12.26
C ARG A 159 -7.22 1.43 11.01
N PRO A 160 -8.51 1.75 10.79
CA PRO A 160 -9.27 1.26 9.62
C PRO A 160 -8.65 1.56 8.25
N HIS A 161 -7.80 2.59 8.14
CA HIS A 161 -7.16 2.97 6.88
C HIS A 161 -6.01 2.03 6.48
N ASN A 162 -5.46 1.29 7.45
CA ASN A 162 -4.30 0.40 7.28
C ASN A 162 -4.71 -1.08 7.29
N VAL A 163 -6.02 -1.36 7.27
CA VAL A 163 -6.57 -2.71 7.15
C VAL A 163 -7.35 -2.74 5.85
N VAL A 164 -6.86 -3.50 4.88
CA VAL A 164 -7.50 -3.67 3.58
C VAL A 164 -8.27 -4.98 3.55
N ILE A 165 -9.50 -4.92 3.06
CA ILE A 165 -10.46 -6.03 3.12
C ILE A 165 -11.08 -6.24 1.76
N ASP A 166 -10.92 -7.47 1.24
CA ASP A 166 -11.66 -7.97 0.10
C ASP A 166 -12.92 -8.73 0.59
N HIS A 167 -14.00 -8.00 0.77
CA HIS A 167 -15.22 -8.55 1.37
C HIS A 167 -15.97 -9.49 0.43
N GLU A 168 -15.97 -9.17 -0.87
CA GLU A 168 -16.73 -9.91 -1.87
C GLU A 168 -16.10 -11.30 -2.10
N ASN A 169 -14.77 -11.39 -2.22
CA ASN A 169 -14.10 -12.69 -2.35
C ASN A 169 -14.27 -13.57 -1.10
N ARG A 170 -14.33 -12.96 0.10
CA ARG A 170 -14.68 -13.70 1.32
C ARG A 170 -16.08 -14.31 1.22
N LYS A 171 -17.09 -13.52 0.83
CA LYS A 171 -18.50 -13.97 0.77
C LYS A 171 -18.72 -15.01 -0.32
N ALA A 172 -17.97 -14.93 -1.42
CA ALA A 172 -17.99 -15.92 -2.50
C ALA A 172 -17.38 -17.29 -2.09
N GLY A 173 -16.82 -17.42 -0.88
CA GLY A 173 -16.30 -18.68 -0.35
C GLY A 173 -15.06 -19.18 -1.08
N ALA A 174 -14.23 -18.27 -1.59
CA ALA A 174 -13.16 -18.54 -2.55
C ALA A 174 -12.31 -19.80 -2.20
N GLN A 175 -12.61 -20.89 -2.92
CA GLN A 175 -11.76 -22.07 -3.06
C GLN A 175 -10.66 -21.86 -4.13
N GLN A 176 -10.49 -20.65 -4.68
CA GLN A 176 -9.68 -20.43 -5.88
C GLN A 176 -8.62 -19.33 -5.81
N ILE A 177 -8.46 -18.59 -4.70
CA ILE A 177 -7.32 -17.66 -4.57
C ILE A 177 -6.64 -17.91 -3.22
N SER A 178 -5.36 -18.26 -3.27
CA SER A 178 -4.48 -18.66 -2.16
C SER A 178 -4.22 -17.56 -1.11
N THR A 179 -4.97 -16.46 -1.09
CA THR A 179 -4.69 -15.30 -0.25
C THR A 179 -5.85 -15.01 0.67
N ASP A 180 -5.56 -14.85 1.96
CA ASP A 180 -6.55 -14.43 2.97
C ASP A 180 -7.18 -13.08 2.57
N PRO A 181 -8.52 -12.94 2.63
CA PRO A 181 -9.23 -11.72 2.22
C PRO A 181 -8.98 -10.51 3.12
N THR A 182 -8.29 -10.68 4.24
CA THR A 182 -7.97 -9.59 5.17
C THR A 182 -6.45 -9.39 5.21
N LYS A 183 -5.99 -8.19 4.86
CA LYS A 183 -4.56 -7.84 4.96
C LYS A 183 -4.37 -6.56 5.76
N ILE A 184 -3.26 -6.49 6.49
CA ILE A 184 -2.81 -5.29 7.18
C ILE A 184 -1.62 -4.72 6.43
N TRP A 185 -1.67 -3.43 6.19
CA TRP A 185 -0.52 -2.67 5.73
C TRP A 185 0.39 -2.38 6.90
N MET A 186 1.61 -2.91 6.88
CA MET A 186 2.58 -2.62 7.93
C MET A 186 3.06 -1.18 7.82
N PHE A 187 2.88 -0.41 8.89
CA PHE A 187 3.59 0.85 9.13
C PHE A 187 4.50 0.67 10.34
N VAL A 188 5.63 1.38 10.34
CA VAL A 188 6.62 1.34 11.41
C VAL A 188 7.24 2.71 11.60
#